data_AF-A0A932LTW1-F1
#
_entry.id   AF-A0A932LTW1-F1
#
_cell.length_a   1.000
_cell.length_b   1.000
_cell.length_c   1.000
_cell.angle_alpha   90.00
_cell.angle_beta   90.00
_cell.angle_gamma   90.00
#
_symmetry.space_group_name_H-M   'P 1'
#
loop_
_entity.id
_entity.type
_entity.pdbx_description
1 polymer ?
#
loop_
_entity_poly.entity_id
_entity_poly.type
_entity_poly.pdbx_seq_one_letter_code
_entity_poly.pdbx_strand_id
1 'polypeptide(L)' 'MTVTDLAVFLKCSKRSVYELTRRRGQTSHEIPLPVLRLPCGMRFLRSDVEQWIRRSADAGKVQ' A
#
# COMPACT_ATOMS: atom_id res chain seq x y z
N MET A 1 5.83 -9.16 -3.93
CA MET A 1 6.27 -8.06 -4.80
C MET A 1 7.09 -7.05 -4.00
N THR A 2 8.05 -6.38 -4.65
CA THR A 2 8.92 -5.34 -4.07
C THR A 2 8.28 -3.96 -4.14
N VAL A 3 8.94 -2.94 -3.58
CA VAL A 3 8.51 -1.53 -3.71
C VAL A 3 8.47 -1.09 -5.18
N THR A 4 9.43 -1.54 -6.00
CA THR A 4 9.47 -1.20 -7.43
C THR A 4 8.27 -1.81 -8.16
N ASP A 5 7.98 -3.08 -7.89
CA ASP A 5 6.85 -3.78 -8.52
C ASP A 5 5.52 -3.14 -8.13
N LEU A 6 5.37 -2.77 -6.86
CA LEU A 6 4.16 -2.12 -6.36
C LEU A 6 3.98 -0.73 -6.97
N ALA A 7 5.06 0.05 -7.12
CA ALA A 7 5.02 1.36 -7.76
C ALA A 7 4.55 1.27 -9.22
N VAL A 8 5.05 0.28 -9.96
CA VAL A 8 4.58 -0.01 -11.33
C VAL A 8 3.11 -0.42 -11.33
N PHE A 9 2.71 -1.31 -10.41
CA PHE A 9 1.34 -1.79 -10.30
C PHE A 9 0.32 -0.67 -10.00
N LEU A 10 0.66 0.23 -9.06
CA LEU A 10 -0.17 1.37 -8.69
C LEU A 10 0.00 2.59 -9.62
N LYS A 11 0.87 2.50 -10.63
CA LYS A 11 1.22 3.60 -11.55
C LYS A 11 1.66 4.88 -10.82
N CYS A 12 2.48 4.73 -9.78
CA CYS A 12 2.99 5.83 -8.98
C CYS A 12 4.51 5.79 -8.83
N SER A 13 5.09 6.84 -8.25
CA SER A 13 6.53 6.85 -7.95
C SER A 13 6.87 5.91 -6.78
N LYS A 14 8.11 5.42 -6.71
CA LYS A 14 8.60 4.66 -5.53
C LYS A 14 8.50 5.49 -4.25
N ARG A 15 8.73 6.80 -4.34
CA ARG A 15 8.60 7.74 -3.21
C ARG A 15 7.18 7.72 -2.65
N SER A 16 6.17 7.72 -3.51
CA SER A 16 4.76 7.63 -3.09
C SER A 16 4.49 6.34 -2.28
N VAL A 17 5.06 5.21 -2.71
CA VAL A 17 4.95 3.94 -1.96
C VAL A 17 5.63 4.03 -0.58
N TYR A 18 6.79 4.67 -0.47
CA TYR A 18 7.45 4.88 0.83
C TYR A 18 6.62 5.76 1.78
N GLU A 19 5.97 6.81 1.28
CA GLU A 19 5.10 7.64 2.10
C GLU A 19 3.84 6.87 2.55
N LEU A 20 3.23 6.07 1.67
CA LEU A 20 2.08 5.20 1.99
C LEU A 20 2.39 4.14 3.06
N THR A 21 3.66 3.70 3.14
CA THR A 21 4.10 2.70 4.12
C THR A 21 4.67 3.31 5.40
N ARG A 22 4.76 4.65 5.49
CA ARG A 22 5.30 5.35 6.65
C ARG A 22 4.28 5.34 7.78
N ARG A 23 4.72 5.09 9.02
CA ARG A 23 3.81 4.99 10.20
C ARG A 23 2.89 6.20 10.34
N ARG A 24 3.41 7.42 10.16
CA ARG A 24 2.59 8.65 10.18
C ARG A 24 1.58 8.70 9.03
N GLY A 25 1.97 8.31 7.82
CA GLY A 25 1.06 8.22 6.68
C GLY A 25 -0.07 7.23 6.95
N GLN A 26 0.25 6.06 7.51
CA GLN A 26 -0.73 5.03 7.84
C GLN A 26 -1.69 5.42 8.97
N THR A 27 -1.27 6.28 9.90
CA THR A 27 -2.11 6.69 11.05
C THR A 27 -3.33 7.51 10.60
N SER A 28 -3.22 8.24 9.49
CA SER A 28 -4.32 9.01 8.92
C SER A 28 -5.22 8.20 7.99
N HIS A 29 -4.82 6.98 7.62
CA HIS A 29 -5.60 6.13 6.71
C HIS A 29 -6.41 5.11 7.48
N GLU A 30 -7.72 5.12 7.29
CA GLU A 30 -8.65 4.13 7.85
C GLU A 30 -8.30 2.70 7.38
N ILE A 31 -7.77 2.57 6.17
CA ILE A 31 -7.41 1.29 5.54
C ILE A 31 -5.92 1.35 5.14
N PRO A 32 -4.98 1.00 6.03
CA PRO A 32 -3.56 1.11 5.77
C PRO A 32 -3.08 0.06 4.76
N LEU A 33 -2.05 0.43 3.97
CA LEU A 33 -1.43 -0.48 3.00
C LEU A 33 -0.78 -1.68 3.70
N PRO A 34 -1.11 -2.93 3.33
CA PRO A 34 -0.54 -4.14 3.93
C PRO A 34 0.92 -4.29 3.51
N VAL A 35 1.83 -4.03 4.45
CA VAL A 35 3.28 -4.09 4.24
C VAL A 35 3.92 -5.17 5.11
N LEU A 36 4.66 -6.08 4.48
CA LEU A 36 5.49 -7.06 5.18
C LEU A 36 6.93 -6.52 5.25
N ARG A 37 7.38 -6.24 6.47
CA ARG A 37 8.75 -5.76 6.72
C ARG A 37 9.64 -6.97 7.01
N LEU A 38 10.49 -7.32 6.05
CA LEU A 38 11.50 -8.36 6.20
C LEU A 38 12.90 -7.74 6.34
N PRO A 39 13.90 -8.48 6.85
CA PRO A 39 15.29 -8.00 6.90
C PRO A 39 15.84 -7.57 5.52
N CYS A 40 15.34 -8.18 4.45
CA CYS A 40 15.68 -7.86 3.05
C CYS A 40 14.83 -6.73 2.44
N GLY A 41 14.13 -5.95 3.28
CA GLY A 41 13.31 -4.81 2.90
C GLY A 41 11.81 -5.10 2.89
N MET A 42 11.03 -4.17 2.31
CA MET A 42 9.58 -4.27 2.27
C MET A 42 9.12 -5.22 1.16
N ARG A 43 8.11 -6.02 1.49
CA ARG A 43 7.41 -6.90 0.58
C ARG A 43 5.91 -6.69 0.70
N PHE A 44 5.22 -6.97 -0.40
CA PHE A 44 3.78 -6.89 -0.48
C PHE A 44 3.27 -8.18 -1.12
N LEU A 45 2.18 -8.72 -0.59
CA LEU A 45 1.49 -9.83 -1.22
C LEU A 45 0.50 -9.27 -2.23
N ARG A 46 0.42 -9.84 -3.44
CA ARG A 46 -0.45 -9.32 -4.50
C ARG A 46 -1.92 -9.33 -4.07
N SER A 47 -2.37 -10.45 -3.51
CA SER A 47 -3.74 -10.61 -2.99
C SER A 47 -4.10 -9.52 -1.99
N ASP A 48 -3.20 -9.21 -1.06
CA ASP A 48 -3.46 -8.25 0.01
C ASP A 48 -3.55 -6.83 -0.53
N VAL A 49 -2.68 -6.48 -1.49
CA VAL A 49 -2.74 -5.18 -2.18
C VAL A 49 -4.04 -5.05 -2.97
N GLU A 50 -4.47 -6.08 -3.67
CA GLU A 50 -5.72 -6.06 -4.42
C GLU A 50 -6.94 -5.93 -3.50
N GLN A 51 -6.96 -6.65 -2.37
CA GLN A 51 -8.00 -6.49 -1.35
C GLN A 51 -7.98 -5.08 -0.74
N TRP A 52 -6.79 -4.55 -0.46
CA TRP A 52 -6.62 -3.18 0.04
C TRP A 52 -7.21 -2.15 -0.93
N ILE A 53 -6.96 -2.28 -2.24
CA ILE A 53 -7.56 -1.40 -3.27
C ILE A 53 -9.09 -1.49 -3.23
N ARG A 54 -9.65 -2.70 -3.18
CA ARG A 54 -11.11 -2.90 -3.14
C ARG A 54 -11.73 -2.23 -1.92
N ARG A 55 -11.19 -2.50 -0.72
CA ARG A 55 -11.67 -1.91 0.53
C ARG A 55 -11.54 -0.38 0.52
N SER A 56 -10.44 0.14 -0.01
CA SER A 56 -10.22 1.60 -0.12
C SER A 56 -11.22 2.24 -1.08
N ALA A 57 -11.52 1.60 -2.21
CA ALA A 57 -12.51 2.05 -3.16
C ALA A 57 -13.93 2.00 -2.57
N ASP A 58 -14.26 0.97 -1.81
CA ASP A 58 -15.59 0.84 -1.20
C ASP A 58 -15.79 1.86 -0.07
N ALA A 59 -14.78 2.13 0.76
CA ALA A 59 -14.83 3.21 1.75
C ALA A 59 -15.05 4.59 1.08
N GLY A 60 -14.40 4.84 -0.06
CA GLY A 60 -14.57 6.08 -0.82
C GLY A 60 -15.92 6.23 -1.51
N LYS A 61 -16.70 5.15 -1.70
CA LYS A 61 -18.06 5.20 -2.26
C LYS A 61 -19.15 5.49 -1.23
N VAL A 62 -18.85 5.26 0.05
CA VAL A 62 -19.79 5.47 1.17
C VAL A 62 -19.76 6.92 1.67
N GLN A 63 -18.83 7.73 1.16
CA GLN A 63 -18.64 9.14 1.52
C GLN A 63 -19.40 10.10 0.60
#